data_AF-S4Y2I2-F1
#
_entry.id   AF-S4Y2I2-F1
#
_cell.length_a   1.000
_cell.length_b   1.000
_cell.length_c   1.000
_cell.angle_alpha   90.00
_cell.angle_beta   90.00
_cell.angle_gamma   90.00
#
_symmetry.space_group_name_H-M   'P 1'
#
loop_
_entity.id
_entity.type
_entity.pdbx_description
1 polymer ?
#
loop_
_entity_poly.entity_id
_entity_poly.type
_entity_poly.pdbx_seq_one_letter_code
_entity_poly.pdbx_strand_id
1 'polypeptide(L)'
;MATALLLAACAPEEVKLMEFGLSISLSPGDPTDRLCYEAGRDEGGQGTIFEIDEELPHLSIYQEAAPEDQVYRVRVSVVTEYEGMMVKSEELLEQRTYDRAFGEGRNEDSISVDFKGEQHTFTIRGLPASERCDDGT
;
A
#
# COMPACT_ATOMS: atom_id res chain seq x y z
N MET A 1 -47.52 -5.46 -33.24
CA MET A 1 -46.94 -5.23 -31.89
C MET A 1 -45.78 -6.18 -31.68
N ALA A 2 -44.87 -5.78 -30.77
CA ALA A 2 -43.72 -6.51 -30.21
C ALA A 2 -42.36 -6.26 -30.89
N THR A 3 -41.78 -5.09 -30.59
CA THR A 3 -40.33 -4.87 -30.60
C THR A 3 -39.77 -5.50 -29.32
N ALA A 4 -39.07 -6.63 -29.43
CA ALA A 4 -38.36 -7.22 -28.31
C ALA A 4 -37.08 -6.41 -28.06
N LEU A 5 -37.07 -5.59 -27.01
CA LEU A 5 -35.85 -4.99 -26.47
C LEU A 5 -35.01 -6.11 -25.84
N LEU A 6 -33.93 -6.49 -26.51
CA LEU A 6 -32.84 -7.23 -25.91
C LEU A 6 -32.10 -6.27 -24.96
N LEU A 7 -32.53 -6.25 -23.70
CA LEU A 7 -31.73 -5.72 -22.60
C LEU A 7 -30.53 -6.64 -22.44
N ALA A 8 -29.37 -6.23 -22.99
CA ALA A 8 -28.09 -6.76 -22.55
C ALA A 8 -27.98 -6.42 -21.05
N ALA A 9 -28.20 -7.42 -20.20
CA ALA A 9 -27.88 -7.29 -18.79
C ALA A 9 -26.37 -7.04 -18.69
N CYS A 10 -25.97 -5.82 -18.34
CA CYS A 10 -24.63 -5.60 -17.80
C CYS A 10 -24.53 -6.49 -16.56
N ALA A 11 -23.78 -7.59 -16.65
CA ALA A 11 -23.32 -8.28 -15.46
C ALA A 11 -22.52 -7.24 -14.66
N PRO A 12 -22.78 -7.08 -13.35
CA PRO A 12 -21.92 -6.24 -12.53
C PRO A 12 -20.49 -6.79 -12.63
N GLU A 13 -19.50 -5.92 -12.87
CA GLU A 13 -18.10 -6.30 -12.73
C GLU A 13 -17.90 -6.90 -11.34
N GLU A 14 -17.36 -8.12 -11.28
CA GLU A 14 -17.01 -8.73 -10.01
C GLU A 14 -15.87 -7.90 -9.38
N VAL A 15 -16.16 -7.25 -8.26
CA VAL A 15 -15.14 -6.54 -7.48
C VAL A 15 -14.19 -7.59 -6.92
N LYS A 16 -12.96 -7.63 -7.43
CA LYS A 16 -11.90 -8.47 -6.87
C LYS A 16 -11.31 -7.80 -5.63
N LEU A 17 -11.19 -8.59 -4.56
CA LEU A 17 -10.64 -8.15 -3.29
C LEU A 17 -9.26 -8.75 -3.07
N MET A 18 -8.41 -8.07 -2.31
CA MET A 18 -7.14 -8.65 -1.85
C MET A 18 -7.43 -9.85 -0.93
N GLU A 19 -6.75 -10.97 -1.15
CA GLU A 19 -6.91 -12.20 -0.36
C GLU A 19 -5.96 -12.28 0.84
N PHE A 20 -5.01 -11.36 0.94
CA PHE A 20 -4.05 -11.23 2.02
C PHE A 20 -3.84 -9.74 2.31
N GLY A 21 -3.17 -9.45 3.42
CA GLY A 21 -2.87 -8.10 3.87
C GLY A 21 -1.37 -7.84 4.01
N LEU A 22 -1.04 -6.59 4.36
CA LEU A 22 0.31 -6.17 4.73
C LEU A 22 0.27 -5.30 5.99
N SER A 23 1.32 -5.39 6.79
CA SER A 23 1.64 -4.42 7.82
C SER A 23 2.96 -3.77 7.50
N ILE A 24 3.05 -2.45 7.65
CA ILE A 24 4.28 -1.69 7.44
C ILE A 24 4.52 -0.85 8.70
N SER A 25 5.68 -1.03 9.32
CA SER A 25 6.13 -0.21 10.46
C SER A 25 7.42 0.51 10.11
N LEU A 26 7.66 1.64 10.79
CA LEU A 26 8.84 2.47 10.59
C LEU A 26 9.75 2.46 11.82
N SER A 27 11.06 2.51 11.59
CA SER A 27 12.06 2.83 12.60
C SER A 27 13.12 3.79 12.03
N PRO A 28 13.59 4.81 12.76
CA PRO A 28 13.01 5.30 14.01
C PRO A 28 11.62 5.91 13.76
N GLY A 29 10.72 5.77 14.73
CA GLY A 29 9.32 6.18 14.63
C GLY A 29 8.54 5.74 15.86
N ASP A 30 7.30 6.22 16.01
CA ASP A 30 6.40 5.68 17.03
C ASP A 30 6.01 4.24 16.61
N PRO A 31 6.12 3.23 17.48
CA PRO A 31 5.67 1.87 17.15
C PRO A 31 4.17 1.79 16.81
N THR A 32 3.39 2.83 17.14
CA THR A 32 1.99 2.98 16.73
C THR A 32 1.81 3.59 15.33
N ASP A 33 2.86 4.17 14.74
CA ASP A 33 2.91 4.60 13.33
C ASP A 33 3.08 3.38 12.43
N ARG A 34 1.99 2.62 12.32
CA ARG A 34 1.92 1.38 11.55
C ARG A 34 0.80 1.49 10.52
N LEU A 35 1.15 1.36 9.25
CA LEU A 35 0.17 1.12 8.20
C LEU A 35 -0.22 -0.34 8.24
N CYS A 36 -1.52 -0.62 8.20
CA CYS A 36 -2.01 -1.98 8.24
C CYS A 36 -3.20 -2.15 7.30
N TYR A 37 -3.07 -3.13 6.42
CA TYR A 37 -3.99 -3.46 5.33
C TYR A 37 -4.47 -4.88 5.54
N GLU A 38 -5.76 -5.08 5.76
CA GLU A 38 -6.34 -6.41 5.93
C GLU A 38 -6.80 -7.01 4.60
N ALA A 39 -6.86 -8.34 4.55
CA ALA A 39 -7.54 -9.04 3.48
C ALA A 39 -9.03 -8.65 3.38
N GLY A 40 -9.58 -8.70 2.17
CA GLY A 40 -10.97 -8.39 1.87
C GLY A 40 -11.26 -6.91 1.61
N ARG A 41 -10.23 -6.05 1.50
CA ARG A 41 -10.40 -4.66 1.06
C ARG A 41 -10.35 -4.54 -0.47
N ASP A 42 -11.23 -3.70 -0.99
CA ASP A 42 -11.21 -3.18 -2.36
C ASP A 42 -10.25 -1.98 -2.39
N GLU A 43 -8.95 -2.25 -2.48
CA GLU A 43 -7.94 -1.19 -2.63
C GLU A 43 -7.60 -0.96 -4.11
N GLY A 44 -8.63 -1.04 -4.96
CA GLY A 44 -8.55 -0.65 -6.36
C GLY A 44 -8.29 0.84 -6.53
N GLY A 45 -7.01 1.25 -6.46
CA GLY A 45 -6.52 2.40 -7.21
C GLY A 45 -6.15 3.67 -6.44
N GLN A 46 -6.19 3.71 -5.11
CA GLN A 46 -5.55 4.79 -4.34
C GLN A 46 -4.67 4.20 -3.26
N GLY A 47 -3.37 4.18 -3.52
CA GLY A 47 -2.41 3.80 -2.52
C GLY A 47 -2.39 4.75 -1.33
N THR A 48 -2.06 4.21 -0.17
CA THR A 48 -1.96 4.98 1.07
C THR A 48 -0.56 5.59 1.16
N ILE A 49 -0.50 6.88 1.43
CA ILE A 49 0.74 7.63 1.65
C ILE A 49 0.98 7.78 3.15
N PHE A 50 2.20 7.50 3.59
CA PHE A 50 2.71 7.94 4.89
C PHE A 50 3.95 8.78 4.66
N GLU A 51 3.96 9.99 5.22
CA GLU A 51 5.03 10.97 5.06
C GLU A 51 5.81 11.09 6.37
N ILE A 52 7.13 11.05 6.27
CA ILE A 52 8.06 11.23 7.38
C ILE A 52 8.74 12.57 7.20
N ASP A 53 8.72 13.37 8.27
CA ASP A 53 9.26 14.72 8.27
C ASP A 53 8.53 15.57 7.23
N GLU A 54 7.22 15.81 7.44
CA GLU A 54 6.23 16.44 6.52
C GLU A 54 6.74 17.70 5.76
N GLU A 55 7.80 18.34 6.25
CA GLU A 55 8.52 19.42 5.56
C GLU A 55 9.38 18.92 4.39
N LEU A 56 9.20 19.53 3.21
CA LEU A 56 10.02 19.21 2.04
C LEU A 56 11.53 19.49 2.25
N PRO A 57 12.43 18.64 1.72
CA PRO A 57 12.11 17.32 1.18
C PRO A 57 11.65 16.39 2.29
N HIS A 58 10.72 15.48 2.02
CA HIS A 58 10.25 14.48 2.99
C HIS A 58 10.30 13.07 2.41
N LEU A 59 10.36 12.07 3.28
CA LEU A 59 10.35 10.67 2.87
C LEU A 59 8.90 10.18 2.81
N SER A 60 8.51 9.57 1.71
CA SER A 60 7.15 9.09 1.45
C SER A 60 7.18 7.59 1.21
N ILE A 61 6.26 6.86 1.83
CA ILE A 61 5.97 5.48 1.49
C ILE A 61 4.57 5.39 0.88
N TYR A 62 4.50 4.78 -0.30
CA TYR A 62 3.28 4.55 -1.03
C TYR A 62 3.05 3.05 -1.20
N GLN A 63 1.95 2.55 -0.66
CA GLN A 63 1.49 1.18 -0.90
C GLN A 63 0.34 1.20 -1.89
N GLU A 64 0.40 0.38 -2.94
CA GLU A 64 -0.66 0.17 -3.93
C GLU A 64 -1.08 -1.31 -3.90
N ALA A 65 -2.37 -1.59 -3.83
CA ALA A 65 -2.89 -2.94 -4.00
C ALA A 65 -3.32 -3.16 -5.45
N ALA A 66 -3.04 -4.36 -5.99
CA ALA A 66 -3.53 -4.81 -7.28
C ALA A 66 -4.31 -6.12 -7.11
N PRO A 67 -5.63 -6.06 -6.80
CA PRO A 67 -6.45 -7.25 -6.55
C PRO A 67 -6.53 -8.23 -7.73
N GLU A 68 -6.40 -7.72 -8.96
CA GLU A 68 -6.36 -8.53 -10.18
C GLU A 68 -5.16 -9.49 -10.21
N ASP A 69 -4.02 -9.01 -9.72
CA ASP A 69 -2.75 -9.72 -9.71
C ASP A 69 -2.44 -10.36 -8.34
N GLN A 70 -3.25 -10.07 -7.32
CA GLN A 70 -2.99 -10.45 -5.91
C GLN A 70 -1.59 -10.06 -5.46
N VAL A 71 -1.23 -8.80 -5.70
CA VAL A 71 0.04 -8.22 -5.23
C VAL A 71 -0.16 -6.88 -4.56
N TYR A 72 0.74 -6.57 -3.64
CA TYR A 72 0.98 -5.22 -3.14
C TYR A 72 2.28 -4.68 -3.73
N ARG A 73 2.29 -3.41 -4.12
CA ARG A 73 3.50 -2.68 -4.53
C ARG A 73 3.79 -1.62 -3.48
N VAL A 74 4.97 -1.65 -2.91
CA VAL A 74 5.42 -0.67 -1.91
C VAL A 74 6.56 0.13 -2.51
N ARG A 75 6.44 1.45 -2.51
CA ARG A 75 7.41 2.41 -3.02
C ARG A 75 7.86 3.31 -1.89
N VAL A 76 9.16 3.54 -1.81
CA VAL A 76 9.76 4.54 -0.92
C VAL A 76 10.40 5.61 -1.79
N SER A 77 10.02 6.86 -1.57
CA SER A 77 10.40 8.00 -2.40
C SER A 77 10.77 9.21 -1.55
N VAL A 78 11.63 10.08 -2.05
CA VAL A 78 11.79 11.43 -1.50
C VAL A 78 10.93 12.39 -2.32
N VAL A 79 9.97 13.06 -1.69
CA VAL A 79 9.20 14.12 -2.32
C VAL A 79 9.91 15.44 -2.06
N THR A 80 10.13 16.22 -3.11
CA THR A 80 10.88 17.49 -3.03
C THR A 80 10.07 18.70 -3.46
N GLU A 81 8.97 18.51 -4.17
CA GLU A 81 8.12 19.61 -4.62
C GLU A 81 6.66 19.17 -4.81
N TYR A 82 5.74 20.03 -4.36
CA TYR A 82 4.32 19.97 -4.66
C TYR A 82 3.90 21.12 -5.58
N GLU A 83 2.96 20.86 -6.48
CA GLU A 83 2.20 21.89 -7.20
C GLU A 83 0.72 21.82 -6.77
N GLY A 84 0.34 22.69 -5.83
CA GLY A 84 -0.95 22.56 -5.15
C GLY A 84 -0.98 21.29 -4.30
N MET A 85 -1.89 20.36 -4.63
CA MET A 85 -1.99 19.04 -3.96
C MET A 85 -1.35 17.90 -4.76
N MET A 86 -0.67 18.21 -5.87
CA MET A 86 -0.06 17.19 -6.73
C MET A 86 1.44 17.14 -6.48
N VAL A 87 1.99 15.93 -6.34
CA VAL A 87 3.44 15.73 -6.33
C VAL A 87 3.99 16.18 -7.69
N LYS A 88 4.91 17.13 -7.65
CA LYS A 88 5.58 17.66 -8.86
C LYS A 88 6.95 17.05 -9.06
N SER A 89 7.65 16.74 -7.95
CA SER A 89 8.97 16.13 -7.99
C SER A 89 9.09 15.08 -6.89
N GLU A 90 9.40 13.86 -7.31
CA GLU A 90 9.71 12.72 -6.47
C GLU A 90 10.95 11.98 -7.00
N GLU A 91 11.78 11.48 -6.09
CA GLU A 91 12.87 10.56 -6.39
C GLU A 91 12.53 9.20 -5.79
N LEU A 92 12.35 8.19 -6.64
CA LEU A 92 12.16 6.81 -6.19
C LEU A 92 13.47 6.26 -5.61
N LEU A 93 13.45 5.87 -4.34
CA LEU A 93 14.58 5.22 -3.69
C LEU A 93 14.53 3.70 -3.85
N GLU A 94 13.37 3.10 -3.57
CA GLU A 94 13.18 1.64 -3.59
C GLU A 94 11.73 1.28 -3.97
N GLN A 95 11.55 0.15 -4.65
CA GLN A 95 10.23 -0.44 -4.90
C GLN A 95 10.28 -1.95 -4.69
N ARG A 96 9.29 -2.49 -3.95
CA ARG A 96 9.10 -3.92 -3.72
C ARG A 96 7.69 -4.36 -4.09
N THR A 97 7.57 -5.60 -4.57
CA THR A 97 6.28 -6.23 -4.88
C THR A 97 6.14 -7.47 -4.01
N TYR A 98 5.04 -7.56 -3.28
CA TYR A 98 4.72 -8.65 -2.38
C TYR A 98 3.50 -9.39 -2.89
N ASP A 99 3.63 -10.70 -3.08
CA ASP A 99 2.56 -11.55 -3.58
C ASP A 99 1.82 -12.26 -2.45
N ARG A 100 0.82 -13.06 -2.84
CA ARG A 100 0.03 -13.89 -1.93
C ARG A 100 0.90 -14.82 -1.06
N ALA A 101 1.98 -15.39 -1.60
CA ALA A 101 2.84 -16.29 -0.83
C ALA A 101 3.59 -15.54 0.27
N PHE A 102 4.04 -14.31 -0.02
CA PHE A 102 4.61 -13.41 0.98
C PHE A 102 3.62 -13.15 2.11
N GLY A 103 2.41 -12.71 1.74
CA GLY A 103 1.29 -12.40 2.64
C GLY A 103 0.87 -13.55 3.55
N GLU A 104 0.44 -14.66 2.94
CA GLU A 104 -0.09 -15.82 3.66
C GLU A 104 0.99 -16.52 4.51
N GLY A 105 2.25 -16.45 4.08
CA GLY A 105 3.38 -17.05 4.78
C GLY A 105 3.82 -16.29 6.03
N ARG A 106 3.23 -15.13 6.35
CA ARG A 106 3.68 -14.23 7.43
C ARG A 106 5.15 -13.82 7.26
N ASN A 107 5.60 -13.71 6.00
CA ASN A 107 6.98 -13.35 5.71
C ASN A 107 7.24 -11.89 6.07
N GLU A 108 8.51 -11.56 6.29
CA GLU A 108 8.96 -10.23 6.62
C GLU A 108 10.05 -9.81 5.63
N ASP A 109 10.04 -8.54 5.23
CA ASP A 109 11.08 -7.87 4.44
C ASP A 109 11.35 -6.49 5.05
N SER A 110 12.50 -5.90 4.71
CA SER A 110 12.83 -4.56 5.16
C SER A 110 13.46 -3.71 4.06
N ILE A 111 13.10 -2.42 4.07
CA ILE A 111 13.65 -1.39 3.19
C ILE A 111 14.33 -0.36 4.09
N SER A 112 15.66 -0.26 4.00
CA SER A 112 16.42 0.77 4.72
C SER A 112 16.93 1.83 3.76
N VAL A 113 16.71 3.10 4.10
CA VAL A 113 17.13 4.27 3.32
C VAL A 113 17.77 5.30 4.25
N ASP A 114 18.80 5.99 3.77
CA ASP A 114 19.40 7.11 4.49
C ASP A 114 18.74 8.41 4.03
N PHE A 115 18.17 9.17 4.97
CA PHE A 115 17.47 10.42 4.69
C PHE A 115 17.80 11.48 5.75
N LYS A 116 18.18 12.69 5.30
CA LYS A 116 18.62 13.80 6.19
C LYS A 116 19.70 13.41 7.23
N GLY A 117 20.52 12.40 6.93
CA GLY A 117 21.59 11.92 7.81
C GLY A 117 21.15 10.90 8.88
N GLU A 118 19.90 10.45 8.84
CA GLU A 118 19.35 9.39 9.66
C GLU A 118 18.94 8.19 8.78
N GLN A 119 19.13 6.97 9.30
CA GLN A 119 18.69 5.76 8.61
C GLN A 119 17.25 5.45 9.01
N HIS A 120 16.36 5.39 8.03
CA HIS A 120 14.99 4.94 8.19
C HIS A 120 14.83 3.53 7.64
N THR A 121 14.19 2.66 8.41
CA THR A 121 13.90 1.27 8.06
C THR A 121 12.40 1.03 8.11
N PHE A 122 11.83 0.69 6.96
CA PHE A 122 10.47 0.20 6.84
C PHE A 122 10.50 -1.32 6.97
N THR A 123 9.75 -1.88 7.91
CA THR A 123 9.56 -3.32 8.05
C THR A 123 8.20 -3.69 7.48
N ILE A 124 8.19 -4.56 6.48
CA ILE A 124 6.98 -5.00 5.78
C ILE A 124 6.71 -6.44 6.20
N ARG A 125 5.53 -6.71 6.72
CA ARG A 125 5.10 -8.04 7.14
C ARG A 125 3.84 -8.48 6.40
N GLY A 126 3.87 -9.69 5.89
CA GLY A 126 2.70 -10.36 5.32
C GLY A 126 1.64 -10.67 6.38
N LEU A 127 0.37 -10.39 6.05
CA LEU A 127 -0.77 -10.74 6.89
C LEU A 127 -1.66 -11.75 6.18
N PRO A 128 -1.80 -12.99 6.69
CA PRO A 128 -2.77 -13.95 6.14
C PRO A 128 -4.21 -13.46 6.38
N ALA A 129 -5.17 -13.90 5.57
CA ALA A 129 -6.59 -13.51 5.71
C ALA A 129 -7.23 -13.78 7.09
N SER A 130 -6.67 -14.73 7.84
CA SER A 130 -7.09 -15.06 9.20
C SER A 130 -6.64 -14.05 10.26
N GLU A 131 -5.64 -13.22 9.93
CA GLU A 131 -5.05 -12.23 10.82
C GLU A 131 -5.68 -10.87 10.55
N ARG A 132 -5.91 -10.14 11.63
CA ARG A 132 -6.45 -8.78 11.62
C ARG A 132 -5.36 -7.82 12.04
N CYS A 133 -5.51 -6.57 11.64
CA CYS A 133 -4.71 -5.50 12.19
C CYS A 133 -4.98 -5.45 13.69
N ASP A 134 -3.96 -5.67 14.50
CA ASP A 134 -4.09 -5.47 15.94
C ASP A 134 -4.39 -3.99 16.20
N ASP A 135 -5.60 -3.67 16.62
CA ASP A 135 -5.92 -2.38 17.22
C ASP A 135 -5.16 -2.35 18.55
N GLY A 136 -3.97 -1.73 18.59
CA GLY A 136 -3.15 -1.69 19.80
C GLY A 136 -3.97 -1.26 21.01
N THR A 137 -4.24 -2.19 21.93
CA THR A 137 -4.81 -1.92 23.26
C THR A 137 -3.72 -1.56 24.25
#